data_AF-A0A1X0BPQ7-F1
#
_entry.id   AF-A0A1X0BPQ7-F1
#
_cell.length_a   1.000
_cell.length_b   1.000
_cell.length_c   1.000
_cell.angle_alpha   90.00
_cell.angle_beta   90.00
_cell.angle_gamma   90.00
#
_symmetry.space_group_name_H-M   'P 1'
#
loop_
_entity.id
_entity.type
_entity.pdbx_description
1 polymer ?
#
loop_
_entity_poly.entity_id
_entity_poly.type
_entity_poly.pdbx_seq_one_letter_code
_entity_poly.pdbx_strand_id
1 'polypeptide(L)' 'MTVTVTLPDGATDKYMRFGDAYIKHGDGTLDVVRGGAKHARTYAAGEWTDVEGDESHWNKRRFWS' A
#
# COMPACT_ATOMS: atom_id res chain seq x y z
N MET A 1 10.36 3.28 8.93
CA MET A 1 9.32 2.25 8.77
C MET A 1 9.52 1.56 7.43
N THR A 2 9.10 0.31 7.30
CA THR A 2 9.19 -0.51 6.08
C THR A 2 7.79 -1.03 5.78
N VAL A 3 7.36 -0.97 4.51
CA VAL A 3 6.14 -1.66 4.06
C VAL A 3 6.53 -3.00 3.46
N THR A 4 5.90 -4.08 3.89
CA THR A 4 6.10 -5.43 3.39
C THR A 4 4.76 -5.95 2.88
N VAL A 5 4.69 -6.29 1.60
CA VAL A 5 3.50 -6.90 0.98
C VAL A 5 3.76 -8.38 0.78
N THR A 6 2.87 -9.22 1.27
CA THR A 6 2.89 -10.67 1.06
C THR A 6 2.04 -11.01 -0.16
N LEU A 7 2.63 -11.78 -1.08
CA LEU A 7 2.00 -12.23 -2.32
C LEU A 7 1.29 -13.59 -2.11
N PRO A 8 0.41 -14.01 -3.05
CA PRO A 8 -0.34 -15.26 -2.93
C PRO A 8 0.52 -16.53 -2.85
N ASP A 9 1.71 -16.49 -3.43
CA ASP A 9 2.69 -17.57 -3.39
C ASP A 9 3.56 -17.56 -2.11
N GLY A 10 3.31 -16.61 -1.19
CA GLY A 10 4.09 -16.41 0.02
C GLY A 10 5.38 -15.60 -0.19
N ALA A 11 5.67 -15.13 -1.41
CA ALA A 11 6.76 -14.19 -1.63
C ALA A 11 6.45 -12.84 -0.98
N THR A 12 7.49 -12.02 -0.76
CA THR A 12 7.33 -10.71 -0.14
C THR A 12 8.01 -9.62 -0.93
N ASP A 13 7.26 -8.55 -1.22
CA ASP A 13 7.78 -7.30 -1.76
C ASP A 13 8.03 -6.32 -0.63
N LYS A 14 9.26 -5.79 -0.53
CA LYS A 14 9.68 -4.91 0.57
C LYS A 14 9.99 -3.50 0.07
N TYR A 15 9.39 -2.53 0.72
CA TYR A 15 9.51 -1.10 0.47
C TYR A 15 10.17 -0.45 1.68
N MET A 16 11.47 -0.23 1.57
CA MET A 16 12.35 0.10 2.70
C MET A 16 12.69 1.60 2.78
N ARG A 17 11.97 2.48 2.09
CA ARG A 17 12.25 3.92 2.17
C ARG A 17 11.43 4.56 3.28
N PHE A 18 12.04 5.54 3.94
CA PHE A 18 11.34 6.40 4.88
C PHE A 18 10.21 7.14 4.16
N GLY A 19 8.99 7.05 4.71
CA GLY A 19 7.79 7.62 4.11
C GLY A 19 7.07 6.71 3.10
N ASP A 20 7.54 5.47 2.90
CA ASP A 20 6.73 4.45 2.24
C ASP A 20 5.54 4.08 3.13
N ALA A 21 4.35 4.09 2.56
CA ALA A 21 3.10 3.74 3.23
C ALA A 21 2.16 2.99 2.28
N TYR A 22 1.20 2.23 2.80
CA TYR A 22 0.21 1.53 1.99
C TYR A 22 -1.21 2.07 2.20
N ILE A 23 -2.09 1.85 1.23
CA ILE A 23 -3.51 2.16 1.28
C ILE A 23 -4.28 0.90 0.89
N LYS A 24 -5.10 0.39 1.80
CA LYS A 24 -6.06 -0.68 1.50
C LYS A 24 -7.35 -0.06 0.97
N HIS A 25 -7.76 -0.47 -0.23
CA HIS A 25 -9.00 -0.03 -0.82
C HIS A 25 -10.13 -1.03 -0.53
N GLY A 26 -11.36 -0.51 -0.51
CA GLY A 26 -12.55 -1.34 -0.22
C GLY A 26 -12.92 -2.33 -1.33
N ASP A 27 -12.31 -2.17 -2.51
CA ASP A 27 -12.46 -3.09 -3.65
C ASP A 27 -11.43 -4.24 -3.64
N GLY A 28 -10.58 -4.30 -2.60
CA GLY A 28 -9.55 -5.33 -2.44
C GLY A 28 -8.22 -4.98 -3.11
N THR A 29 -8.09 -3.81 -3.74
CA THR A 29 -6.80 -3.34 -4.25
C THR A 29 -5.92 -2.77 -3.13
N LEU A 30 -4.61 -2.80 -3.34
CA LEU A 30 -3.61 -2.23 -2.44
C LEU A 30 -2.67 -1.30 -3.19
N ASP A 31 -2.54 -0.07 -2.72
CA ASP A 31 -1.54 0.86 -3.22
C ASP A 31 -0.41 1.05 -2.22
N VAL A 32 0.82 0.90 -2.66
CA VAL A 32 2.01 1.30 -1.91
C VAL A 32 2.52 2.62 -2.44
N VAL A 33 2.32 3.68 -1.66
CA VAL A 33 2.83 5.02 -1.93
C VAL A 33 4.27 5.08 -1.46
N ARG A 34 5.19 5.27 -2.41
CA ARG A 34 6.62 5.36 -2.08
C ARG A 34 7.00 6.80 -1.78
N GLY A 35 7.72 7.02 -0.68
CA GLY A 35 8.18 8.34 -0.26
C GLY A 35 8.98 9.02 -1.39
N GLY A 36 8.43 10.12 -1.93
CA GLY A 36 9.05 10.89 -3.02
C GLY A 36 8.85 10.34 -4.45
N ALA A 37 8.04 9.29 -4.63
CA ALA A 37 7.66 8.81 -5.95
C ALA A 37 6.36 9.48 -6.44
N LYS A 38 6.28 9.76 -7.75
CA LYS A 38 5.06 10.30 -8.38
C LYS A 38 3.95 9.26 -8.56
N HIS A 39 4.30 7.99 -8.56
CA HIS A 39 3.37 6.89 -8.80
C HIS A 39 3.46 5.88 -7.65
N ALA A 40 2.29 5.47 -7.16
CA ALA A 40 2.18 4.34 -6.26
C ALA A 40 2.41 3.04 -7.02
N ARG A 41 2.82 1.99 -6.30
CA ARG A 41 2.74 0.63 -6.81
C ARG A 41 1.38 0.06 -6.43
N THR A 42 0.60 -0.32 -7.43
CA THR A 42 -0.72 -0.93 -7.22
C THR A 42 -0.61 -2.45 -7.32
N TYR A 43 -1.33 -3.14 -6.45
CA TYR A 43 -1.64 -4.57 -6.49
C TYR A 43 -3.14 -4.73 -6.65
N ALA A 44 -3.56 -5.47 -7.66
CA ALA A 44 -4.96 -5.81 -7.85
C ALA A 44 -5.46 -6.75 -6.75
N ALA A 45 -6.79 -6.87 -6.63
CA ALA A 45 -7.38 -7.88 -5.74
C ALA A 45 -6.91 -9.28 -6.15
N GLY A 46 -6.30 -10.00 -5.22
CA GLY A 46 -5.72 -11.33 -5.46
C GLY A 46 -4.25 -11.31 -5.91
N GLU A 47 -3.63 -10.16 -6.14
CA GLU A 47 -2.16 -10.05 -6.33
C GLU A 47 -1.40 -9.92 -5.02
N TRP A 48 -2.11 -9.82 -3.89
CA TRP A 48 -1.56 -9.74 -2.55
C TRP A 48 -2.48 -10.44 -1.54
N THR A 49 -1.94 -10.83 -0.40
CA THR A 49 -2.65 -11.54 0.66
C THR A 49 -2.57 -10.85 2.01
N ASP A 50 -1.43 -10.24 2.32
CA ASP A 50 -1.24 -9.46 3.54
C ASP A 50 -0.29 -8.27 3.31
N VAL A 51 -0.34 -7.29 4.20
CA VAL A 51 0.59 -6.16 4.19
C VAL A 51 0.85 -5.69 5.62
N GLU A 52 2.13 -5.50 5.91
CA GLU A 52 2.63 -4.94 7.17
C GLU A 52 3.33 -3.61 6.91
N GLY A 53 3.24 -2.67 7.85
CA GLY A 53 3.93 -1.39 7.80
C GLY A 53 3.01 -0.21 8.08
N ASP A 54 3.40 0.97 7.58
CA ASP A 54 2.63 2.19 7.73
C ASP A 54 1.42 2.18 6.81
N GLU A 55 0.23 2.12 7.39
CA GLU A 55 -0.99 2.42 6.67
C GLU A 55 -1.14 3.93 6.55
N SER A 56 -1.18 4.43 5.32
CA SER A 56 -1.55 5.81 5.05
C SER A 56 -3.03 5.97 5.37
N HIS A 57 -3.32 6.52 6.55
CA HIS A 57 -4.62 7.07 6.88
C HIS A 57 -4.88 8.33 6.05
N TRP A 58 -5.06 8.18 4.73
CA TRP A 58 -5.75 9.22 3.98
C TRP A 58 -7.21 9.16 4.44
N ASN A 59 -7.50 9.95 5.47
CA ASN A 59 -8.82 10.08 6.04
C ASN A 59 -9.82 10.30 4.90
N LYS A 60 -10.80 9.40 4.75
CA LYS A 60 -12.06 9.61 4.01
C LYS A 60 -12.91 10.72 4.65
N ARG A 61 -12.31 11.86 4.97
CA ARG A 61 -12.96 13.03 5.55
C ARG A 61 -12.46 14.26 4.81
N ARG A 62 -13.35 14.80 3.97
CA ARG A 62 -13.28 16.08 3.25
C ARG A 62 -12.50 16.00 1.95
N PHE A 63 -13.20 15.88 0.83
CA PHE A 63 -13.26 16.92 -0.21
C PHE A 63 -14.42 16.55 -1.15
N TRP A 64 -15.63 16.88 -0.71
CA TRP A 64 -16.74 17.14 -1.62
C TRP A 64 -16.62 18.63 -1.99
N SER A 65 -16.46 18.93 -3.27
CA SER A 65 -16.74 20.22 -3.90
C SER A 65 -17.31 19.96 -5.29
#